data_AF-A0A2T4S6G7-F1
#
_entry.id   AF-A0A2T4S6G7-F1
#
_cell.length_a   1.000
_cell.length_b   1.000
_cell.length_c   1.000
_cell.angle_alpha   90.00
_cell.angle_beta   90.00
_cell.angle_gamma   90.00
#
_symmetry.space_group_name_H-M   'P 1'
#
loop_
_entity.id
_entity.type
_entity.pdbx_description
1 polymer ?
#
loop_
_entity_poly.entity_id
_entity_poly.type
_entity_poly.pdbx_seq_one_letter_code
_entity_poly.pdbx_strand_id
1 'polypeptide(L)' 'TENRIAVARNDYNTSVNKYNQAIRHFPTTIVAKLFGFDKKEYFKAESGADKAPKVDFGTDSSQ' A
#
# COMPACT_ATOMS: atom_id res chain seq x y z
N THR A 1 3.30 -12.45 -9.83
CA THR A 1 3.87 -13.14 -8.65
C THR A 1 3.64 -12.27 -7.42
N GLU A 2 3.17 -12.87 -6.34
CA GLU A 2 2.80 -12.18 -5.10
C GLU A 2 3.96 -11.37 -4.50
N ASN A 3 5.20 -11.87 -4.64
CA ASN A 3 6.41 -11.15 -4.23
C ASN A 3 6.54 -9.75 -4.89
N ARG A 4 6.08 -9.57 -6.14
CA ARG A 4 6.14 -8.26 -6.80
C ARG A 4 5.13 -7.27 -6.24
N ILE A 5 3.97 -7.75 -5.79
CA ILE A 5 2.92 -6.91 -5.20
C ILE A 5 3.37 -6.40 -3.82
N ALA A 6 3.99 -7.27 -3.02
CA ALA A 6 4.56 -6.89 -1.72
C ALA A 6 5.67 -5.84 -1.87
N VAL A 7 6.59 -6.02 -2.82
CA VAL A 7 7.67 -5.05 -3.10
C VAL A 7 7.09 -3.72 -3.59
N ALA A 8 6.20 -3.73 -4.58
CA ALA A 8 5.59 -2.51 -5.11
C ALA A 8 4.81 -1.73 -4.03
N ARG A 9 4.11 -2.44 -3.14
CA ARG A 9 3.42 -1.84 -1.97
C ARG A 9 4.42 -1.16 -1.05
N ASN A 10 5.52 -1.82 -0.72
CA ASN A 10 6.55 -1.26 0.15
C ASN A 10 7.22 -0.04 -0.48
N ASP A 11 7.52 -0.09 -1.76
CA ASP A 11 8.13 1.02 -2.51
C ASP A 11 7.20 2.24 -2.55
N TYR A 12 5.91 2.02 -2.84
CA TYR A 12 4.90 3.07 -2.78
C TYR A 12 4.83 3.70 -1.38
N ASN A 13 4.70 2.88 -0.33
CA ASN A 13 4.59 3.35 1.04
C ASN A 13 5.85 4.12 1.49
N THR A 14 7.03 3.67 1.07
CA THR A 14 8.30 4.35 1.33
C THR A 14 8.36 5.71 0.66
N SER A 15 7.92 5.81 -0.60
CA SER A 15 7.84 7.09 -1.33
C SER A 15 6.87 8.06 -0.67
N VAL A 16 5.66 7.58 -0.33
CA VAL A 16 4.64 8.37 0.39
C VAL A 16 5.16 8.84 1.75
N ASN A 17 5.90 7.99 2.47
CA ASN A 17 6.49 8.36 3.75
C ASN A 17 7.49 9.52 3.61
N LYS A 18 8.43 9.43 2.66
CA LYS A 18 9.41 10.49 2.38
C LYS A 18 8.73 11.80 1.99
N TYR A 19 7.74 11.73 1.10
CA TYR A 19 6.95 12.90 0.70
C TYR A 19 6.23 13.54 1.89
N ASN A 20 5.52 12.75 2.68
CA ASN A 20 4.78 13.21 3.84
C ASN A 20 5.67 13.82 4.93
N GLN A 21 6.91 13.32 5.06
CA GLN A 21 7.91 13.93 5.93
C GLN A 21 8.36 15.26 5.35
N ALA A 22 8.76 15.31 4.08
CA ALA A 22 9.26 16.52 3.43
C ALA A 22 8.26 17.69 3.52
N ILE A 23 6.98 17.47 3.21
CA ILE A 23 5.96 18.53 3.27
C ILE A 23 5.63 19.03 4.70
N ARG A 24 6.14 18.35 5.74
CA ARG A 24 5.97 18.75 7.15
C ARG A 24 7.20 19.46 7.73
N HIS A 25 8.33 19.44 7.03
CA HIS A 25 9.57 20.08 7.49
C HIS A 25 9.75 21.46 6.87
N PHE A 26 10.33 22.40 7.63
CA PHE A 26 10.73 23.70 7.09
C PHE A 26 11.94 23.52 6.15
N PRO A 27 12.01 24.21 4.99
CA PRO A 27 11.07 25.22 4.47
C PRO A 27 9.92 24.65 3.62
N THR A 28 9.97 23.36 3.28
CA THR A 28 9.03 22.69 2.36
C THR A 28 7.56 22.79 2.79
N THR A 29 7.25 22.86 4.10
CA THR A 29 5.88 23.11 4.59
C THR A 29 5.27 24.42 4.10
N ILE A 30 6.07 25.47 3.90
CA ILE A 30 5.58 26.78 3.44
C ILE A 30 5.16 26.68 1.98
N VAL A 31 6.05 26.12 1.16
CA VAL A 31 5.77 25.83 -0.26
C VAL A 31 4.56 24.90 -0.37
N ALA A 32 4.48 23.87 0.48
CA ALA A 32 3.36 22.96 0.50
C ALA A 32 2.03 23.67 0.77
N LYS A 33 1.97 24.56 1.76
CA LYS A 33 0.77 25.35 2.03
C LYS A 33 0.42 26.34 0.91
N LEU A 34 1.43 26.95 0.28
CA LEU A 34 1.21 27.93 -0.79
C LEU A 34 0.64 27.30 -2.07
N PHE A 35 1.07 26.07 -2.38
CA PHE A 35 0.64 25.33 -3.57
C PHE A 35 -0.41 24.25 -3.30
N GLY A 36 -0.91 24.13 -2.06
CA GLY A 36 -1.94 23.16 -1.69
C GLY A 36 -1.48 21.69 -1.70
N PHE A 37 -0.21 21.43 -1.39
CA PHE A 37 0.31 20.07 -1.27
C PHE A 37 -0.01 19.48 0.11
N ASP A 38 -0.89 18.47 0.12
CA ASP A 38 -1.29 17.73 1.31
C ASP A 38 -0.69 16.33 1.38
N LYS A 39 -0.74 15.75 2.60
CA LYS A 39 -0.26 14.40 2.88
C LYS A 39 -0.95 13.37 1.98
N LYS A 40 -0.18 12.43 1.46
CA LYS A 40 -0.69 11.27 0.72
C LYS A 40 -0.96 10.11 1.67
N GLU A 41 -2.00 9.33 1.37
CA GLU A 41 -2.31 8.12 2.13
C GLU A 41 -1.39 6.96 1.76
N TYR A 42 -1.16 6.07 2.72
CA TYR A 42 -0.42 4.83 2.48
C TYR A 42 -1.30 3.80 1.79
N PHE A 43 -0.69 2.99 0.92
CA PHE A 43 -1.34 1.83 0.35
C PHE A 43 -1.43 0.74 1.42
N LYS A 44 -2.64 0.53 1.93
CA LYS A 44 -2.96 -0.53 2.88
C LYS A 44 -3.54 -1.72 2.11
N ALA A 45 -3.11 -2.93 2.46
CA ALA A 45 -3.80 -4.12 2.02
C ALA A 45 -5.18 -4.13 2.68
N GLU A 46 -6.23 -4.40 1.91
CA GLU A 46 -7.56 -4.62 2.43
C GLU A 46 -7.53 -5.83 3.37
N SER A 47 -8.09 -5.70 4.59
CA SER A 47 -8.16 -6.82 5.53
C SER A 47 -9.05 -7.93 4.95
N GLY A 48 -8.42 -8.92 4.31
CA GLY A 48 -9.14 -9.99 3.62
C GLY A 48 -8.46 -10.48 2.34
N ALA A 49 -7.55 -9.68 1.76
CA ALA A 49 -6.80 -10.08 0.57
C ALA A 49 -5.83 -11.26 0.79
N ASP A 50 -5.56 -11.62 2.06
CA ASP A 50 -4.74 -12.78 2.45
C ASP A 50 -5.55 -14.08 2.54
N LYS A 51 -6.89 -14.04 2.42
CA LYS A 51 -7.70 -15.26 2.40
C LYS A 51 -7.69 -15.84 1.00
N ALA A 52 -6.71 -16.71 0.74
CA ALA A 52 -6.75 -17.59 -0.41
C ALA A 52 -8.11 -18.32 -0.44
N PRO A 53 -8.84 -18.31 -1.58
CA PRO A 53 -10.08 -19.06 -1.67
C PRO A 53 -9.79 -20.53 -1.41
N LYS A 54 -10.59 -21.19 -0.57
CA LYS A 54 -10.54 -22.65 -0.43
C LYS A 54 -10.94 -23.24 -1.79
N VAL A 55 -9.95 -23.72 -2.54
CA VAL A 55 -10.19 -24.44 -3.78
C VAL A 55 -10.58 -25.86 -3.39
N ASP A 56 -11.88 -26.14 -3.44
CA ASP A 56 -12.41 -27.48 -3.27
C ASP A 56 -12.31 -28.21 -4.61
N PHE A 57 -11.23 -28.95 -4.79
CA PHE A 57 -11.12 -29.92 -5.88
C PHE A 57 -11.91 -31.15 -5.44
N GLY A 58 -13.21 -31.15 -5.69
CA GLY A 58 -14.08 -32.29 -5.39
C GLY A 58 -13.55 -33.55 -6.09
N THR A 59 -12.68 -34.29 -5.42
CA THR A 59 -12.44 -35.69 -5.70
C THR A 59 -13.48 -36.45 -4.90
N ASP A 60 -14.56 -36.79 -5.60
CA ASP A 60 -15.43 -37.92 -5.28
C ASP A 60 -14.58 -39.09 -4.81
N SER A 61 -14.50 -39.23 -3.49
CA SER A 61 -13.98 -40.41 -2.81
C SER A 61 -15.21 -41.15 -2.30
N SER A 62 -15.83 -41.91 -3.20
CA SER A 62 -16.79 -42.93 -2.82
C SER A 62 -16.68 -44.12 -3.77
N GLN A 63 -15.99 -45.15 -3.26
CA GLN A 63 -16.03 -46.57 -3.62
C GLN A 63 -15.19 -47.01 -4.83
#